data_AF-A0A935KNR8-F1
#
_entry.id   AF-A0A935KNR8-F1
#
_cell.length_a   1.000
_cell.length_b   1.000
_cell.length_c   1.000
_cell.angle_alpha   90.00
_cell.angle_beta   90.00
_cell.angle_gamma   90.00
#
_symmetry.space_group_name_H-M   'P 1'
#
loop_
_entity.id
_entity.type
_entity.pdbx_description
1 polymer ?
#
loop_
_entity_poly.entity_id
_entity_poly.type
_entity_poly.pdbx_seq_one_letter_code
_entity_poly.pdbx_strand_id
1 'polypeptide(L)'
;MVGSIIANLIAHRHRMTEAPSAGEHERTQPPIHPQVMGRAMGSASMLIAAAMDLQGPQAELKWQWIADHLYHLGKDPNWRRRSSILDQLRGWPIAPGRPRKARLSSRARLN
;
A
#
# COMPACT_ATOMS: atom_id res chain seq x y z
N MET A 1 -0.81 -8.60 -18.22
CA MET A 1 0.31 -9.41 -17.67
C MET A 1 1.48 -8.57 -17.16
N VAL A 2 1.98 -7.57 -17.90
CA VAL A 2 3.15 -6.77 -17.47
C VAL A 2 2.88 -5.98 -16.18
N GLY A 3 1.73 -5.28 -16.08
CA GLY A 3 1.39 -4.49 -14.89
C GLY A 3 1.32 -5.30 -13.59
N SER A 4 0.84 -6.54 -13.64
CA SER A 4 0.82 -7.42 -12.46
C SER A 4 2.22 -7.89 -12.04
N ILE A 5 3.14 -8.08 -12.98
CA ILE A 5 4.54 -8.44 -12.65
C ILE A 5 5.19 -7.26 -11.93
N ILE A 6 5.06 -6.04 -12.47
CA ILE A 6 5.64 -4.83 -11.89
C ILE A 6 5.07 -4.56 -10.50
N ALA A 7 3.73 -4.60 -10.34
CA ALA A 7 3.09 -4.36 -9.05
C ALA A 7 3.52 -5.38 -7.97
N ASN A 8 3.64 -6.66 -8.34
CA ASN A 8 4.12 -7.70 -7.42
C ASN A 8 5.61 -7.53 -7.09
N LEU A 9 6.45 -7.16 -8.05
CA LEU A 9 7.87 -6.91 -7.83
C LEU A 9 8.10 -5.72 -6.88
N ILE A 10 7.38 -4.62 -7.09
CA ILE A 10 7.44 -3.45 -6.20
C ILE A 10 7.01 -3.84 -4.78
N ALA A 11 5.87 -4.51 -4.65
CA ALA A 11 5.38 -4.95 -3.35
C ALA A 11 6.35 -5.91 -2.67
N HIS A 12 6.97 -6.82 -3.42
CA HIS A 12 7.97 -7.74 -2.90
C HIS A 12 9.23 -7.00 -2.42
N ARG A 13 9.81 -6.12 -3.25
CA ARG A 13 11.01 -5.34 -2.90
C ARG A 13 10.78 -4.49 -1.66
N HIS A 14 9.65 -3.80 -1.60
CA HIS A 14 9.25 -3.00 -0.43
C HIS A 14 9.12 -3.85 0.83
N ARG A 15 8.59 -5.07 0.73
CA ARG A 15 8.48 -5.97 1.88
C ARG A 15 9.84 -6.48 2.37
N MET A 16 10.80 -6.66 1.48
CA MET A 16 12.17 -7.06 1.86
C MET A 16 12.89 -5.95 2.61
N THR A 17 12.62 -4.69 2.30
CA THR A 17 13.21 -3.54 3.01
C THR A 17 12.53 -3.23 4.34
N GLU A 18 11.25 -3.58 4.50
CA GLU A 18 10.46 -3.34 5.71
C GLU A 18 10.36 -4.55 6.65
N ALA A 19 11.18 -5.59 6.44
CA ALA A 19 11.20 -6.69 7.38
C ALA A 19 11.54 -6.14 8.79
N PRO A 20 10.72 -6.41 9.82
CA PRO A 20 11.02 -5.99 11.19
C PRO A 20 12.41 -6.46 11.60
N SER A 21 13.07 -5.65 12.42
CA SER A 21 14.33 -6.00 13.06
C SER A 21 14.20 -7.34 13.78
N ALA A 22 15.25 -8.17 13.81
CA ALA A 22 15.20 -9.43 14.55
C ALA A 22 14.81 -9.17 16.02
N GLY A 23 13.62 -9.63 16.43
CA GLY A 23 13.05 -9.39 17.77
C GLY A 23 11.78 -8.52 17.79
N GLU A 24 11.47 -7.79 16.72
CA GLU A 24 10.20 -7.08 16.57
C GLU A 24 9.15 -7.99 15.91
N HIS A 25 8.03 -8.20 16.61
CA HIS A 25 6.97 -9.12 16.16
C HIS A 25 5.84 -8.45 15.37
N GLU A 26 5.82 -7.12 15.31
CA GLU A 26 4.73 -6.36 14.69
C GLU A 26 5.24 -5.28 13.73
N ARG A 27 4.54 -5.12 12.62
CA ARG A 27 4.85 -4.13 11.58
C ARG A 27 4.47 -2.72 12.05
N THR A 28 5.35 -1.74 11.85
CA THR A 28 5.09 -0.35 12.23
C THR A 28 4.52 0.50 11.09
N GLN A 29 4.76 0.09 9.84
CA GLN A 29 4.35 0.80 8.63
C GLN A 29 3.37 -0.03 7.76
N PRO A 30 2.45 0.63 7.04
CA PRO A 30 1.57 -0.04 6.09
C PRO A 30 2.37 -0.67 4.94
N PRO A 31 2.20 -1.98 4.67
CA PRO A 31 2.82 -2.60 3.51
C PRO A 31 2.17 -2.12 2.20
N ILE A 32 2.92 -2.23 1.11
CA ILE A 32 2.34 -2.12 -0.24
C ILE A 32 1.49 -3.35 -0.56
N HIS A 33 0.26 -3.12 -1.01
CA HIS A 33 -0.65 -4.18 -1.46
C HIS A 33 -0.64 -4.30 -2.99
N PRO A 34 -0.29 -5.44 -3.59
CA PRO A 34 -0.13 -5.57 -5.05
C PRO A 34 -1.36 -5.14 -5.86
N GLN A 35 -2.57 -5.49 -5.41
CA GLN A 35 -3.79 -5.09 -6.12
C GLN A 35 -4.07 -3.58 -6.00
N VAL A 36 -3.74 -2.97 -4.86
CA VAL A 36 -3.93 -1.52 -4.66
C VAL A 36 -2.90 -0.77 -5.51
N MET A 37 -1.64 -1.23 -5.49
CA MET A 37 -0.59 -0.75 -6.37
C MET A 37 -1.00 -0.86 -7.85
N GLY A 38 -1.51 -2.01 -8.29
CA GLY A 38 -1.97 -2.19 -9.67
C GLY A 38 -3.09 -1.20 -10.06
N ARG A 39 -4.04 -0.92 -9.15
CA ARG A 39 -5.06 0.11 -9.35
C ARG A 39 -4.46 1.52 -9.42
N ALA A 40 -3.52 1.84 -8.52
CA ALA A 40 -2.82 3.13 -8.51
C ALA A 40 -2.04 3.37 -9.81
N MET A 41 -1.34 2.34 -10.31
CA MET A 41 -0.67 2.37 -11.61
C MET A 41 -1.67 2.57 -12.76
N GLY A 42 -2.83 1.90 -12.71
CA GLY A 42 -3.90 2.09 -13.68
C GLY A 42 -4.40 3.55 -13.71
N SER A 43 -4.64 4.16 -12.55
CA SER A 43 -5.04 5.56 -12.46
C SER A 43 -3.94 6.55 -12.87
N ALA A 44 -2.67 6.17 -12.72
CA ALA A 44 -1.52 6.98 -13.11
C ALA A 44 -1.04 6.71 -14.56
N SER A 45 -1.74 5.88 -15.33
CA SER A 45 -1.29 5.42 -16.66
C SER A 45 -0.94 6.56 -17.62
N MET A 46 -1.77 7.61 -17.69
CA MET A 46 -1.50 8.79 -18.51
C MET A 46 -0.27 9.58 -18.04
N LEU A 47 -0.03 9.63 -16.73
CA LEU A 47 1.14 10.31 -16.17
C LEU A 47 2.43 9.54 -16.47
N ILE A 48 2.36 8.21 -16.40
CA ILE A 48 3.44 7.30 -16.77
C ILE A 48 3.76 7.45 -18.26
N ALA A 49 2.74 7.46 -19.13
CA ALA A 49 2.93 7.68 -20.56
C ALA A 49 3.61 9.02 -20.84
N ALA A 50 3.12 10.11 -20.24
CA ALA A 50 3.73 11.43 -20.39
C ALA A 50 5.18 11.49 -19.88
N ALA A 51 5.52 10.73 -18.83
CA ALA A 51 6.89 10.65 -18.32
C ALA A 51 7.85 9.89 -19.24
N MET A 52 7.33 9.00 -20.11
CA MET A 52 8.14 8.29 -21.11
C MET A 52 8.62 9.20 -22.25
N ASP A 53 7.88 10.27 -22.53
CA ASP A 53 8.24 11.25 -23.57
C ASP A 53 9.26 12.30 -23.09
N LEU A 54 9.52 12.37 -21.78
CA LEU A 54 10.47 13.32 -21.19
C LEU A 54 11.90 12.77 -21.23
N GLN A 55 12.88 13.69 -21.26
CA GLN A 55 14.29 13.36 -21.16
C GLN A 55 15.03 14.27 -20.18
N GLY A 56 16.19 13.81 -19.71
CA GLY A 56 17.05 14.58 -18.81
C GLY A 56 16.41 14.86 -17.44
N PRO A 57 16.78 15.97 -16.77
CA PRO A 57 16.37 16.25 -15.40
C PRO A 57 14.84 16.33 -15.18
N GLN A 58 14.10 16.75 -16.21
CA GLN A 58 12.63 16.82 -16.13
C GLN A 58 12.00 15.43 -16.05
N ALA A 59 12.57 14.45 -16.75
CA ALA A 59 12.12 13.06 -16.67
C ALA A 59 12.35 12.51 -15.26
N GLU A 60 13.54 12.73 -14.69
CA GLU A 60 13.89 12.26 -13.34
C GLU A 60 12.93 12.81 -12.28
N LEU A 61 12.68 14.11 -12.29
CA LEU A 61 11.71 14.75 -11.39
C LEU A 61 10.30 14.17 -11.55
N LYS A 62 9.86 13.96 -12.79
CA LYS A 62 8.52 13.42 -13.06
C LYS A 62 8.40 11.97 -12.59
N TRP A 63 9.41 11.15 -12.84
CA TRP A 63 9.44 9.76 -12.40
C TRP A 63 9.49 9.65 -10.88
N GLN A 64 10.27 10.51 -10.21
CA GLN A 64 10.30 10.57 -8.75
C GLN A 64 8.92 10.93 -8.17
N TRP A 65 8.27 11.95 -8.73
CA TRP A 65 6.93 12.35 -8.29
C TRP A 65 5.91 11.22 -8.50
N ILE A 66 5.96 10.51 -9.64
CA ILE A 66 5.09 9.35 -9.89
C ILE A 66 5.37 8.24 -8.86
N ALA A 67 6.65 7.97 -8.57
CA ALA A 67 7.03 6.97 -7.59
C ALA A 67 6.47 7.30 -6.19
N ASP A 68 6.60 8.54 -5.74
CA ASP A 68 6.07 8.99 -4.44
C ASP A 68 4.54 8.91 -4.40
N HIS A 69 3.88 9.29 -5.51
CA HIS A 69 2.43 9.20 -5.63
C HIS A 69 1.93 7.75 -5.57
N LEU A 70 2.58 6.85 -6.32
CA LEU A 70 2.26 5.42 -6.32
C LEU A 70 2.59 4.76 -4.98
N TYR A 71 3.67 5.17 -4.32
CA TYR A 71 4.03 4.70 -2.99
C TYR A 71 2.94 5.04 -1.97
N HIS A 72 2.43 6.28 -2.02
CA HIS A 72 1.34 6.70 -1.12
C HIS A 72 0.05 5.93 -1.39
N LEU A 73 -0.36 5.83 -2.67
CA LEU A 73 -1.60 5.16 -3.05
C LEU A 73 -1.54 3.64 -2.89
N GLY A 74 -0.37 3.04 -3.05
CA GLY A 74 -0.18 1.59 -3.02
C GLY A 74 -0.20 0.97 -1.62
N LYS A 75 -0.18 1.79 -0.56
CA LYS A 75 -0.26 1.35 0.83
C LYS A 75 -1.62 0.70 1.12
N ASP A 76 -1.58 -0.42 1.83
CA ASP A 76 -2.81 -1.10 2.26
C ASP A 76 -3.54 -0.25 3.33
N PRO A 77 -4.75 0.26 3.08
CA PRO A 77 -5.49 1.03 4.07
C PRO A 77 -6.02 0.18 5.24
N ASN A 78 -6.13 -1.14 5.06
CA ASN A 78 -6.70 -2.07 6.04
C ASN A 78 -5.64 -2.88 6.80
N TRP A 79 -4.36 -2.56 6.64
CA TRP A 79 -3.26 -3.35 7.20
C TRP A 79 -3.37 -3.60 8.70
N ARG A 80 -3.84 -2.61 9.50
CA ARG A 80 -4.04 -2.80 10.96
C ARG A 80 -5.25 -3.64 11.36
N ARG A 81 -6.14 -3.95 10.41
CA ARG A 81 -7.38 -4.68 10.71
C ARG A 81 -7.14 -6.19 10.69
N ARG A 82 -6.26 -6.69 9.82
CA ARG A 82 -5.95 -8.11 9.64
C ARG A 82 -4.51 -8.25 9.16
N SER A 83 -3.78 -9.20 9.75
CA SER A 83 -2.48 -9.63 9.20
C SER A 83 -2.66 -10.21 7.80
N SER A 84 -1.78 -9.85 6.86
CA SER A 84 -1.78 -10.50 5.55
C SER A 84 -1.31 -11.95 5.67
N ILE A 85 -1.67 -12.82 4.71
CA ILE A 85 -1.20 -14.21 4.67
C ILE A 85 0.33 -14.29 4.75
N LEU A 86 1.02 -13.33 4.12
CA LEU A 86 2.48 -13.28 4.13
C LEU A 86 3.06 -12.80 5.46
N ASP A 87 2.34 -11.99 6.22
CA ASP A 87 2.71 -11.65 7.59
C ASP A 87 2.48 -12.86 8.51
N GLN A 88 1.38 -13.61 8.31
CA GLN A 88 1.10 -14.84 9.05
C GLN A 88 2.17 -15.91 8.81
N LEU A 89 2.55 -16.16 7.55
CA LEU A 89 3.60 -17.12 7.19
C LEU A 89 4.97 -16.76 7.78
N ARG A 90 5.20 -15.48 8.10
CA ARG A 90 6.44 -15.00 8.72
C ARG A 90 6.37 -14.90 10.24
N GLY A 91 5.23 -15.22 10.85
CA GLY A 91 5.05 -15.05 12.29
C GLY A 91 5.04 -13.58 12.72
N TRP A 92 4.51 -12.68 11.87
CA TRP A 92 4.32 -11.25 12.15
C TRP A 92 2.83 -10.95 12.42
N PRO A 93 2.24 -11.45 13.52
CA PRO A 93 0.86 -11.17 13.84
C PRO A 93 0.68 -9.67 14.09
N ILE A 94 -0.39 -9.11 13.52
CA ILE A 94 -0.80 -7.73 13.82
C ILE A 94 -1.73 -7.80 15.03
N ALA A 95 -1.45 -7.01 16.05
CA ALA A 95 -2.38 -6.83 17.16
C ALA A 95 -3.60 -6.07 16.63
N PRO A 96 -4.81 -6.66 16.65
CA PRO A 96 -5.97 -5.99 16.10
C PRO A 96 -6.18 -4.66 16.82
N GLY A 97 -6.11 -3.55 16.06
CA GLY A 97 -6.33 -2.22 16.61
C GLY A 97 -7.69 -2.12 17.30
N ARG A 98 -7.77 -1.29 18.36
CA ARG A 98 -8.98 -1.09 19.19
C ARG A 98 -10.22 -0.96 18.29
N PRO A 99 -11.30 -1.74 18.53
CA PRO A 99 -12.49 -1.68 17.69
C PRO A 99 -13.01 -0.24 17.63
N ARG A 100 -13.24 0.25 16.40
CA ARG A 100 -13.85 1.56 16.16
C ARG A 100 -15.16 1.59 16.95
N LYS A 101 -15.26 2.48 17.95
CA LYS A 101 -16.47 2.61 18.79
C LYS A 101 -17.69 2.59 17.87
N ALA A 102 -18.58 1.62 18.08
CA ALA A 102 -19.82 1.53 17.33
C ALA A 102 -20.48 2.90 17.37
N ARG A 103 -20.74 3.50 16.20
CA ARG A 103 -21.60 4.68 16.15
C ARG A 103 -22.95 4.21 16.69
N LEU A 104 -23.31 4.65 17.89
CA LEU A 104 -24.66 4.57 18.40
C LEU A 104 -25.53 5.32 17.38
N SER A 105 -26.23 4.58 16.53
CA SER A 105 -27.28 5.14 15.70
C SER A 105 -28.39 5.57 16.65
N SER A 106 -28.46 6.88 16.93
CA SER A 106 -29.62 7.49 17.57
C SER A 106 -30.78 7.48 16.58
N ARG A 107 -31.40 6.32 16.39
CA ARG A 107 -32.79 6.23 15.93
C ARG A 107 -33.64 5.83 17.13
N ALA A 108 -33.69 6.74 18.10
CA ALA A 108 -34.69 6.69 19.15
C ALA A 108 -36.05 6.95 18.49
N ARG A 109 -36.99 6.05 18.79
CA ARG A 109 -38.31 5.91 18.19
C ARG A 109 -39.14 7.16 18.46
N LEU A 110 -39.74 7.73 17.42
CA LEU A 110 -40.97 8.51 17.58
C LEU A 110 -42.11 7.50 17.46
N ASN A 111 -42.73 7.19 18.59
CA ASN A 111 -44.09 6.65 18.65
C ASN A 111 -45.06 7.82 18.52
#